data_AF-A0A934DCE8-F1
#
_entry.id   AF-A0A934DCE8-F1
#
_cell.length_a   1.000
_cell.length_b   1.000
_cell.length_c   1.000
_cell.angle_alpha   90.00
_cell.angle_beta   90.00
_cell.angle_gamma   90.00
#
_symmetry.space_group_name_H-M   'P 1'
#
loop_
_entity.id
_entity.type
_entity.pdbx_description
1 polymer ?
#
loop_
_entity_poly.entity_id
_entity_poly.type
_entity_poly.pdbx_seq_one_letter_code
_entity_poly.pdbx_strand_id
1 'polypeptide(L)'
;MNRLVAILVLTLLVGFAHTMYGQLSFTFNPLHTSGTDTLGSEIVLDGTVTNTSASSLTLMFIRAVNALPVGWESSMCLDLCYPPNI
;
A
#
# COMPACT_ATOMS: atom_id res chain seq x y z
N MET A 1 12.31 1.92 47.89
CA MET A 1 11.48 1.43 46.77
C MET A 1 11.88 -0.03 46.50
N ASN A 2 10.97 -0.99 46.66
CA ASN A 2 11.30 -2.42 46.68
C ASN A 2 11.78 -2.87 45.28
N ARG A 3 12.89 -3.63 45.20
CA ARG A 3 13.49 -4.03 43.91
C ARG A 3 12.50 -4.78 43.00
N LEU A 4 11.59 -5.55 43.61
CA LEU A 4 10.51 -6.26 42.90
C LEU A 4 9.51 -5.30 42.23
N VAL A 5 9.18 -4.18 42.89
CA VAL A 5 8.26 -3.17 42.34
C VAL A 5 8.92 -2.44 41.16
N ALA A 6 10.22 -2.16 41.25
CA ALA A 6 10.96 -1.52 40.15
C ALA A 6 11.01 -2.40 38.89
N ILE A 7 11.23 -3.71 39.06
CA ILE A 7 11.23 -4.67 37.93
C ILE A 7 9.84 -4.76 37.31
N LEU A 8 8.79 -4.82 38.13
CA LEU A 8 7.41 -4.96 37.66
C LEU A 8 6.91 -3.70 36.93
N VAL A 9 7.34 -2.53 37.37
CA VAL A 9 7.07 -1.26 36.65
C VAL A 9 7.82 -1.21 35.32
N LEU A 10 9.08 -1.66 35.30
CA LEU A 10 9.88 -1.68 34.08
C LEU A 10 9.31 -2.65 33.03
N THR A 11 8.88 -3.85 33.42
CA THR A 11 8.26 -4.80 32.48
C THR A 11 6.93 -4.29 31.94
N LEU A 12 6.13 -3.60 32.76
CA LEU A 12 4.88 -2.99 32.33
C LEU A 12 5.12 -1.86 31.29
N LEU A 13 6.11 -0.99 31.55
CA LEU A 13 6.50 0.10 30.65
C LEU A 13 7.04 -0.42 29.31
N VAL A 14 7.90 -1.44 29.34
CA VAL A 14 8.45 -2.04 28.11
C VAL A 14 7.34 -2.75 27.32
N GLY A 15 6.43 -3.47 27.98
CA GLY A 15 5.28 -4.09 27.32
C GLY A 15 4.36 -3.08 26.62
N PHE A 16 4.11 -1.93 27.24
CA PHE A 16 3.30 -0.85 26.66
C PHE A 16 3.97 -0.18 25.46
N ALA A 17 5.30 -0.12 25.42
CA ALA A 17 6.02 0.45 24.28
C ALA A 17 5.89 -0.43 23.01
N HIS A 18 5.74 -1.74 23.14
CA HIS A 18 5.64 -2.65 22.00
C HIS A 18 4.28 -2.56 21.27
N THR A 19 3.20 -2.19 21.96
CA THR A 19 1.87 -2.03 21.33
C THR A 19 1.74 -0.74 20.52
N MET A 20 2.66 0.22 20.70
CA MET A 20 2.63 1.53 20.03
C MET A 20 3.31 1.53 18.65
N TYR A 21 4.06 0.48 18.29
CA TYR A 21 4.53 0.28 16.92
C TYR A 21 3.38 -0.27 16.08
N GLY A 22 2.39 0.58 15.81
CA GLY A 22 1.36 0.30 14.83
C GLY A 22 2.04 -0.02 13.49
N GLN A 23 1.91 -1.25 13.02
CA GLN A 23 2.43 -1.65 11.73
C GLN A 23 1.70 -0.82 10.66
N LEU A 24 2.40 0.13 10.04
CA LEU A 24 1.94 0.80 8.83
C LEU A 24 1.76 -0.29 7.78
N SER A 25 0.51 -0.67 7.54
CA SER A 25 0.15 -1.84 6.76
C SER A 25 -1.02 -1.53 5.85
N PHE A 26 -0.92 -2.01 4.63
CA PHE A 26 -1.97 -1.95 3.64
C PHE A 26 -2.07 -3.30 2.94
N THR A 27 -3.22 -3.57 2.35
CA THR A 27 -3.41 -4.70 1.44
C THR A 27 -3.73 -4.18 0.05
N PHE A 28 -3.24 -4.89 -0.97
CA PHE A 28 -3.59 -4.64 -2.36
C PHE A 28 -4.26 -5.90 -2.92
N ASN A 29 -5.47 -5.74 -3.44
CA ASN A 29 -6.26 -6.80 -4.04
C ASN A 29 -6.54 -6.45 -5.52
N PRO A 30 -5.76 -6.99 -6.48
CA PRO A 30 -6.04 -6.78 -7.90
C PRO A 30 -7.35 -7.47 -8.29
N LEU A 31 -8.24 -6.76 -8.98
CA LEU A 31 -9.44 -7.37 -9.57
C LEU A 31 -9.07 -8.18 -10.81
N HIS A 32 -8.06 -7.71 -11.55
CA HIS A 32 -7.57 -8.34 -12.76
C HIS A 32 -6.04 -8.45 -12.73
N THR A 33 -5.53 -9.63 -13.09
CA THR A 33 -4.09 -9.89 -13.27
C THR A 33 -3.69 -10.04 -14.74
N SER A 34 -4.69 -10.10 -15.62
CA SER A 34 -4.55 -10.07 -17.07
C SER A 34 -5.75 -9.33 -17.65
N GLY A 35 -5.56 -8.73 -18.82
CA GLY A 35 -6.59 -8.03 -19.56
C GLY A 35 -6.47 -8.35 -21.04
N THR A 36 -7.61 -8.51 -21.70
CA THR A 36 -7.71 -8.68 -23.14
C THR A 36 -8.87 -7.85 -23.62
N ASP A 37 -8.66 -7.11 -24.70
CA ASP A 37 -9.69 -6.30 -25.32
C ASP A 37 -9.50 -6.30 -26.84
N THR A 38 -10.40 -5.64 -27.54
CA THR A 38 -10.37 -5.43 -28.99
C THR A 38 -9.24 -4.49 -29.42
N LEU A 39 -8.87 -4.55 -30.70
CA LEU A 39 -7.79 -3.68 -31.21
C LEU A 39 -8.24 -2.22 -31.20
N GLY A 40 -7.41 -1.36 -30.62
CA GLY A 40 -7.67 0.08 -30.54
C GLY A 40 -8.53 0.52 -29.36
N SER A 41 -8.96 -0.42 -28.49
CA SER A 41 -9.57 -0.09 -27.20
C SER A 41 -8.52 0.00 -26.08
N GLU A 42 -8.91 0.64 -24.99
CA GLU A 42 -8.12 0.74 -23.77
C GLU A 42 -8.29 -0.53 -22.92
N ILE A 43 -7.18 -1.09 -22.44
CA ILE A 43 -7.21 -2.15 -21.43
C ILE A 43 -7.12 -1.51 -20.04
N VAL A 44 -8.15 -1.73 -19.22
CA VAL A 44 -8.19 -1.28 -17.84
C VAL A 44 -7.86 -2.45 -16.90
N LEU A 45 -6.87 -2.24 -16.03
CA LEU A 45 -6.54 -3.15 -14.93
C LEU A 45 -6.69 -2.37 -13.62
N ASP A 46 -7.56 -2.85 -12.74
CA ASP A 46 -7.91 -2.19 -11.50
C ASP A 46 -7.73 -3.11 -10.28
N GLY A 47 -7.76 -2.48 -9.11
CA GLY A 47 -7.50 -3.13 -7.84
C GLY A 47 -7.95 -2.26 -6.68
N THR A 48 -8.19 -2.89 -5.53
CA THR A 48 -8.50 -2.18 -4.29
C THR A 48 -7.28 -2.13 -3.40
N VAL A 49 -7.00 -0.95 -2.85
CA VAL A 49 -6.00 -0.75 -1.81
C VAL A 49 -6.72 -0.43 -0.51
N THR A 50 -6.47 -1.23 0.53
CA THR A 50 -7.12 -1.06 1.82
C THR A 50 -6.07 -0.75 2.88
N ASN A 51 -6.25 0.37 3.59
CA ASN A 51 -5.47 0.67 4.77
C ASN A 51 -5.91 -0.27 5.91
N THR A 52 -4.99 -1.10 6.40
CA THR A 52 -5.24 -2.04 7.51
C THR A 52 -4.62 -1.57 8.83
N SER A 53 -3.99 -0.41 8.83
CA SER A 53 -3.41 0.20 10.02
C SER A 53 -4.42 1.06 10.77
N ALA A 54 -4.11 1.36 12.03
CA ALA A 54 -4.94 2.23 12.88
C ALA A 54 -4.79 3.73 12.56
N SER A 55 -3.89 4.11 11.65
CA SER A 55 -3.58 5.49 11.31
C SER A 55 -3.65 5.74 9.79
N SER A 56 -3.72 7.00 9.38
CA SER A 56 -3.66 7.36 7.96
C SER A 56 -2.30 6.99 7.37
N LEU A 57 -2.30 6.42 6.16
CA LEU A 57 -1.09 6.08 5.41
C LEU A 57 -0.90 7.04 4.25
N THR A 58 0.37 7.38 3.96
CA THR A 58 0.77 7.98 2.70
C THR A 58 1.39 6.89 1.84
N LEU A 59 0.82 6.66 0.66
CA LEU A 59 1.27 5.63 -0.28
C LEU A 59 1.74 6.27 -1.58
N MET A 60 2.73 5.66 -2.23
CA MET A 60 3.22 6.04 -3.55
C MET A 60 3.07 4.85 -4.49
N PHE A 61 2.34 5.05 -5.58
CA PHE A 61 2.19 4.04 -6.62
C PHE A 61 3.16 4.36 -7.75
N ILE A 62 3.96 3.37 -8.12
CA ILE A 62 4.93 3.48 -9.22
C ILE A 62 4.77 2.31 -10.17
N ARG A 63 4.93 2.61 -11.46
CA ARG A 63 5.18 1.58 -12.46
C ARG A 63 6.68 1.28 -12.48
N ALA A 64 7.10 0.24 -11.78
CA ALA A 64 8.51 -0.13 -11.72
C ALA A 64 9.03 -0.76 -13.04
N VAL A 65 8.16 -1.40 -13.82
CA VAL A 65 8.51 -2.07 -15.08
C VAL A 65 7.60 -1.54 -16.19
N ASN A 66 8.21 -0.97 -17.24
CA ASN A 66 7.50 -0.50 -18.42
C ASN A 66 7.77 -1.41 -19.62
N ALA A 67 7.09 -2.55 -19.67
CA ALA A 67 7.18 -3.54 -20.74
C ALA A 67 5.93 -3.52 -21.64
N LEU A 68 5.50 -2.32 -22.04
CA LEU A 68 4.38 -2.16 -22.94
C LEU A 68 4.77 -2.50 -24.39
N PRO A 69 3.83 -3.02 -25.20
CA PRO A 69 4.03 -3.14 -26.64
C PRO A 69 4.35 -1.79 -27.30
N VAL A 70 5.00 -1.84 -28.47
CA VAL A 70 5.34 -0.61 -29.21
C VAL A 70 4.07 0.17 -29.57
N GLY A 71 4.08 1.47 -29.29
CA GLY A 71 2.96 2.39 -29.55
C GLY A 71 1.86 2.37 -28.50
N TRP A 72 2.02 1.58 -27.43
CA TRP A 72 1.11 1.61 -26.29
C TRP A 72 1.56 2.62 -25.26
N GLU A 73 0.57 3.32 -24.71
CA GLU A 73 0.71 4.22 -23.59
C GLU A 73 -0.15 3.70 -22.44
N SER A 74 0.09 4.21 -21.24
CA SER A 74 -0.71 3.81 -20.09
C SER A 74 -0.81 4.92 -19.07
N SER A 75 -2.00 5.12 -18.55
CA SER A 75 -2.25 6.06 -17.46
C SER A 75 -2.38 5.31 -16.14
N MET A 76 -1.98 5.93 -15.03
CA MET A 76 -2.26 5.40 -13.69
C MET A 76 -3.40 6.22 -13.08
N CYS A 77 -4.44 5.53 -12.62
CA CYS A 77 -5.61 6.18 -12.02
C CYS A 77 -5.72 5.81 -10.54
N LEU A 78 -5.82 6.84 -9.70
CA LEU A 78 -6.23 6.72 -8.29
C LEU A 78 -7.59 7.44 -8.17
N ASP A 79 -7.65 8.57 -7.48
CA ASP A 79 -8.81 9.49 -7.55
C ASP A 79 -8.85 10.28 -8.86
N LEU A 80 -7.68 10.47 -9.48
CA LEU A 80 -7.48 11.13 -10.76
C LEU A 80 -6.57 10.26 -11.64
N CYS A 81 -6.75 10.35 -12.95
CA CYS A 81 -5.88 9.71 -13.92
C CYS A 81 -4.72 10.63 -14.30
N TYR A 82 -3.51 10.12 -14.12
CA TYR A 82 -2.29 10.80 -14.45
C TYR A 82 -1.89 10.45 -15.90
N PRO A 83 -1.48 11.44 -16.73
CA PRO A 83 -0.97 11.17 -18.08
C PRO A 83 0.16 10.12 -18.10
N PRO A 84 0.41 9.48 -19.25
CA PRO A 84 1.33 8.34 -19.33
C PRO A 84 2.80 8.66 -19.07
N ASN A 85 3.17 9.95 -19.09
CA ASN A 85 4.56 10.42 -19.05
C ASN A 85 4.86 11.38 -17.86
N ILE A 86 4.32 11.10 -16.66
CA ILE A 86 4.77 11.79 -15.42
C ILE A 86 6.10 11.25 -14.94
#